data_AF-A0A945IW17-F1
#
_entry.id   AF-A0A945IW17-F1
#
_cell.length_a   1.000
_cell.length_b   1.000
_cell.length_c   1.000
_cell.angle_alpha   90.00
_cell.angle_beta   90.00
_cell.angle_gamma   90.00
#
_symmetry.space_group_name_H-M   'P 1'
#
loop_
_entity.id
_entity.type
_entity.pdbx_description
1 polymer ?
#
loop_
_entity_poly.entity_id
_entity_poly.type
_entity_poly.pdbx_seq_one_letter_code
_entity_poly.pdbx_strand_id
1 'polypeptide(L)'
;MIAEFKAFIDKGDVVTIAVGLILALYFKTIVDAILEGVILPIISAIFGEPNFAAIGFDVGDAFISIGLVINALVSFLAVAFILFLLVKAYNKSKGPEEEEVSGPSEVDLLTEIRDQLRANN
;
A
#
# COMPACT_ATOMS: atom_id res chain seq x y z
N MET A 1 20.74 22.86 19.05
CA MET A 1 19.85 22.72 17.88
C MET A 1 20.28 21.61 16.90
N ILE A 2 21.39 21.71 16.15
CA ILE A 2 21.78 20.63 15.21
C ILE A 2 22.10 19.31 15.93
N ALA A 3 22.82 19.36 17.05
CA ALA A 3 23.13 18.18 17.85
C ALA A 3 21.87 17.57 18.52
N GLU A 4 20.94 18.41 18.97
CA GLU A 4 19.64 17.99 19.55
C GLU A 4 18.73 17.36 18.48
N PHE A 5 18.76 17.91 17.26
CA PHE A 5 18.03 17.39 16.11
C PHE A 5 18.58 16.04 15.66
N LYS A 6 19.91 15.89 15.60
CA LYS A 6 20.54 14.59 15.35
C LYS A 6 20.17 13.58 16.43
N ALA A 7 20.25 13.95 17.71
CA ALA A 7 19.86 13.09 18.82
C ALA A 7 18.36 12.73 18.83
N PHE A 8 17.50 13.57 18.27
CA PHE A 8 16.08 13.31 18.07
C PHE A 8 15.85 12.31 16.92
N ILE A 9 16.55 12.47 15.80
CA ILE A 9 16.50 11.53 14.66
C ILE A 9 17.08 10.17 15.04
N ASP A 10 18.15 10.14 15.84
CA ASP A 10 18.80 8.93 16.33
C ASP A 10 17.95 8.20 17.41
N LYS A 11 16.86 8.80 17.90
CA LYS A 11 15.93 8.14 18.83
C LYS A 11 14.95 7.26 18.06
N GLY A 12 15.23 5.97 18.04
CA GLY A 12 14.35 4.94 17.47
C GLY A 12 14.39 4.90 15.94
N ASP A 13 13.30 4.43 15.33
CA ASP A 13 13.21 4.19 13.88
C ASP A 13 12.54 5.34 13.11
N VAL A 14 12.68 6.58 13.61
CA VAL A 14 11.94 7.75 13.10
C VAL A 14 12.24 8.03 11.63
N VAL A 15 13.48 7.81 11.18
CA VAL A 15 13.88 7.99 9.77
C VAL A 15 13.15 6.99 8.87
N THR A 16 13.18 5.71 9.21
CA THR A 16 12.56 4.65 8.40
C THR A 16 11.05 4.83 8.33
N ILE A 17 10.41 5.17 9.46
CA ILE A 17 8.98 5.48 9.51
C ILE A 17 8.67 6.70 8.62
N ALA A 18 9.47 7.76 8.71
CA ALA A 18 9.28 8.97 7.89
C ALA A 18 9.43 8.66 6.39
N VAL A 19 10.44 7.89 6.00
CA VAL A 19 10.64 7.47 4.62
C VAL A 19 9.48 6.61 4.13
N GLY A 20 9.03 5.63 4.93
CA GLY A 20 7.89 4.77 4.60
C GLY A 20 6.60 5.57 4.42
N LEU A 21 6.33 6.55 5.28
CA LEU A 21 5.16 7.41 5.17
C LEU A 21 5.21 8.28 3.91
N ILE A 22 6.36 8.90 3.63
CA ILE A 22 6.56 9.71 2.42
C ILE A 22 6.32 8.84 1.18
N LEU A 23 6.93 7.65 1.11
CA LEU A 23 6.73 6.73 0.00
C LEU A 23 5.26 6.34 -0.18
N ALA A 24 4.53 6.07 0.91
CA ALA A 24 3.11 5.75 0.86
C ALA A 24 2.26 6.92 0.28
N LEU A 25 2.56 8.17 0.67
CA LEU A 25 1.86 9.34 0.17
C LEU A 25 2.07 9.55 -1.35
N TYR A 26 3.32 9.43 -1.81
CA TYR A 26 3.63 9.53 -3.23
C TYR A 26 3.10 8.35 -4.04
N PHE A 27 3.10 7.15 -3.45
CA PHE A 27 2.57 5.96 -4.08
C PHE A 27 1.06 6.08 -4.34
N LYS A 28 0.28 6.66 -3.41
CA LYS A 28 -1.14 6.97 -3.65
C LYS A 28 -1.32 7.83 -4.91
N THR A 29 -0.47 8.85 -5.10
CA THR A 29 -0.55 9.74 -6.26
C THR A 29 -0.35 9.00 -7.58
N ILE A 30 0.55 8.01 -7.62
CA ILE A 30 0.77 7.15 -8.80
C ILE A 30 -0.50 6.33 -9.09
N VAL A 31 -1.11 5.76 -8.06
CA VAL A 31 -2.34 4.98 -8.20
C VAL A 31 -3.50 5.85 -8.69
N ASP A 32 -3.66 7.05 -8.12
CA ASP A 32 -4.66 8.03 -8.55
C ASP A 32 -4.47 8.42 -10.02
N ALA A 33 -3.22 8.67 -10.45
CA ALA A 33 -2.93 8.99 -11.84
C ALA A 33 -3.32 7.88 -12.83
N ILE A 34 -3.18 6.60 -12.44
CA ILE A 34 -3.64 5.46 -13.24
C ILE A 34 -5.16 5.39 -13.25
N LEU A 35 -5.80 5.58 -12.10
CA LEU A 35 -7.26 5.58 -11.97
C LEU A 35 -7.88 6.68 -12.85
N GLU A 36 -7.43 7.92 -12.67
CA GLU A 36 -7.98 9.10 -13.35
C GLU A 36 -7.54 9.17 -14.82
N GLY A 37 -6.31 8.78 -15.13
CA GLY A 37 -5.75 8.89 -16.47
C GLY A 37 -6.10 7.72 -17.40
N VAL A 38 -6.45 6.56 -16.87
CA VAL A 38 -6.69 5.35 -17.67
C VAL A 38 -8.06 4.75 -17.40
N ILE A 39 -8.40 4.49 -16.13
CA ILE A 39 -9.62 3.75 -15.80
C ILE A 39 -10.88 4.60 -16.01
N LEU A 40 -10.93 5.84 -15.49
CA LEU A 40 -12.09 6.71 -15.66
C LEU A 40 -12.38 7.04 -17.14
N PRO A 41 -11.39 7.32 -18.01
CA PRO A 41 -11.63 7.47 -19.45
C PRO A 41 -12.20 6.22 -20.12
N ILE A 42 -11.75 5.02 -19.72
CA ILE A 42 -12.30 3.75 -20.25
C ILE A 42 -13.76 3.59 -19.82
N ILE A 43 -14.08 3.87 -18.56
CA ILE A 43 -15.45 3.84 -18.05
C ILE A 43 -16.29 4.87 -18.82
N SER A 44 -15.80 6.09 -18.98
CA SER A 44 -16.46 7.15 -19.73
C SER A 44 -16.70 6.78 -21.20
N ALA A 45 -15.77 6.08 -21.83
CA ALA A 45 -15.90 5.64 -23.22
C ALA A 45 -16.98 4.56 -23.41
N ILE A 46 -17.21 3.72 -22.40
CA ILE A 46 -18.19 2.62 -22.44
C ILE A 46 -19.58 3.11 -22.04
N PHE A 47 -19.67 3.91 -20.98
CA PHE A 47 -20.94 4.32 -20.37
C PHE A 47 -21.41 5.72 -20.78
N GLY A 48 -20.58 6.47 -21.52
CA GLY A 48 -20.92 7.81 -22.04
C GLY A 48 -20.82 8.94 -21.00
N GLU A 49 -20.85 8.62 -19.70
CA GLU A 49 -20.61 9.59 -18.63
C GLU A 49 -19.29 9.33 -17.89
N PRO A 50 -18.58 10.41 -17.46
CA PRO A 50 -17.32 10.27 -16.72
C PRO A 50 -17.45 9.62 -15.35
N ASN A 51 -18.66 9.65 -14.78
CA ASN A 51 -18.97 9.09 -13.47
C ASN A 51 -20.48 8.79 -13.39
N PHE A 52 -20.88 8.12 -12.32
CA PHE A 52 -22.27 7.74 -12.11
C PHE A 52 -23.08 8.80 -11.34
N ALA A 53 -22.53 9.98 -11.04
CA ALA A 53 -23.11 10.92 -10.07
C ALA A 53 -24.50 11.45 -10.47
N ALA A 54 -24.86 11.42 -11.76
CA ALA A 54 -26.20 11.79 -12.23
C ALA A 54 -27.29 10.76 -11.86
N ILE A 55 -26.91 9.57 -11.39
CA ILE A 55 -27.86 8.56 -10.90
C ILE A 55 -28.32 8.95 -9.50
N GLY A 56 -29.57 9.38 -9.39
CA GLY A 56 -30.12 9.81 -8.12
C GLY A 56 -31.60 10.16 -8.22
N PHE A 57 -32.11 10.75 -7.17
CA PHE A 57 -33.49 11.23 -7.11
C PHE A 57 -33.56 12.50 -6.28
N ASP A 58 -34.47 13.40 -6.67
CA ASP A 58 -34.75 14.63 -5.95
C ASP A 58 -35.62 14.36 -4.72
N VAL A 59 -35.26 14.99 -3.61
CA VAL A 59 -36.05 15.05 -2.38
C VAL A 59 -36.18 16.51 -1.98
N GLY A 60 -37.28 17.14 -2.40
CA GLY A 60 -37.46 18.58 -2.26
C GLY A 60 -36.45 19.34 -3.12
N ASP A 61 -35.67 20.24 -2.51
CA ASP A 61 -34.63 21.02 -3.17
C ASP A 61 -33.24 20.32 -3.18
N ALA A 62 -33.14 19.10 -2.64
CA ALA A 62 -31.89 18.36 -2.52
C ALA A 62 -31.86 17.13 -3.44
N PHE A 63 -30.79 16.97 -4.22
CA PHE A 63 -30.57 15.80 -5.06
C PHE A 63 -29.78 14.73 -4.29
N ILE A 64 -30.37 13.55 -4.10
CA ILE A 64 -29.71 12.39 -3.50
C ILE A 64 -29.06 11.55 -4.60
N SER A 65 -27.74 11.67 -4.74
CA SER A 65 -26.97 10.89 -5.71
C SER A 65 -26.56 9.53 -5.16
N ILE A 66 -27.29 8.47 -5.52
CA ILE A 66 -26.85 7.08 -5.32
C ILE A 66 -25.60 6.78 -6.16
N GLY A 67 -25.50 7.47 -7.30
CA GLY A 67 -24.39 7.46 -8.22
C GLY A 67 -23.02 7.71 -7.60
N LEU A 68 -22.94 8.60 -6.60
CA LEU A 68 -21.71 8.85 -5.87
C LEU A 68 -21.21 7.61 -5.12
N VAL A 69 -22.12 6.82 -4.56
CA VAL A 69 -21.77 5.56 -3.86
C VAL A 69 -21.25 4.52 -4.84
N ILE A 70 -21.91 4.39 -6.01
CA ILE A 70 -21.46 3.50 -7.08
C ILE A 70 -20.07 3.92 -7.56
N ASN A 71 -19.86 5.22 -7.77
CA ASN A 71 -18.57 5.76 -8.19
C ASN A 71 -17.46 5.47 -7.17
N ALA A 72 -17.74 5.66 -5.88
CA ALA A 72 -16.81 5.32 -4.81
C ALA A 72 -16.47 3.82 -4.78
N LEU A 73 -17.45 2.95 -4.99
CA LEU A 73 -17.26 1.51 -5.03
C LEU A 73 -16.42 1.08 -6.24
N VAL A 74 -16.70 1.61 -7.43
CA VAL A 74 -15.94 1.34 -8.65
C VAL A 74 -14.50 1.82 -8.50
N SER A 75 -14.31 3.03 -7.98
CA SER A 75 -12.98 3.61 -7.72
C SER A 75 -12.19 2.76 -6.71
N PHE A 76 -12.83 2.31 -5.63
CA PHE A 76 -12.21 1.44 -4.65
C PHE A 76 -11.76 0.11 -5.25
N LEU A 77 -12.62 -0.55 -6.03
CA LEU A 77 -12.28 -1.82 -6.70
C LEU A 77 -11.16 -1.63 -7.73
N ALA A 78 -11.18 -0.54 -8.49
CA ALA A 78 -10.13 -0.20 -9.44
C ALA A 78 -8.77 0.01 -8.75
N VAL A 79 -8.74 0.80 -7.67
CA VAL A 79 -7.54 1.02 -6.85
C VAL A 79 -7.01 -0.31 -6.29
N ALA A 80 -7.88 -1.13 -5.70
CA ALA A 80 -7.50 -2.43 -5.16
C ALA A 80 -6.92 -3.35 -6.26
N PHE A 81 -7.49 -3.32 -7.47
CA PHE A 81 -7.00 -4.09 -8.60
C PHE A 81 -5.63 -3.58 -9.11
N ILE A 82 -5.44 -2.27 -9.19
CA ILE A 82 -4.14 -1.67 -9.57
C ILE A 82 -3.07 -2.07 -8.56
N LEU A 83 -3.36 -1.95 -7.26
CA LEU A 83 -2.43 -2.36 -6.19
C LEU A 83 -2.08 -3.84 -6.30
N PHE A 84 -3.07 -4.70 -6.53
CA PHE A 84 -2.85 -6.11 -6.75
C PHE A 84 -1.93 -6.38 -7.94
N LEU A 85 -2.13 -5.70 -9.08
CA LEU A 85 -1.26 -5.84 -10.24
C LEU A 85 0.17 -5.38 -9.96
N LEU A 86 0.35 -4.28 -9.25
CA LEU A 86 1.68 -3.78 -8.87
C LEU A 86 2.41 -4.74 -7.94
N VAL A 87 1.75 -5.24 -6.89
CA VAL A 87 2.32 -6.23 -5.97
C VAL A 87 2.62 -7.53 -6.71
N LYS A 88 1.71 -7.99 -7.58
CA LYS A 88 1.93 -9.19 -8.39
C LYS A 88 3.12 -9.02 -9.36
N ALA A 89 3.26 -7.86 -9.98
CA ALA A 89 4.39 -7.57 -10.87
C ALA A 89 5.71 -7.52 -10.10
N TYR A 90 5.70 -6.89 -8.92
CA TYR A 90 6.84 -6.85 -8.02
C TYR A 90 7.25 -8.25 -7.55
N ASN A 91 6.31 -9.05 -7.06
CA ASN A 91 6.56 -10.43 -6.61
C ASN A 91 7.03 -11.31 -7.76
N LYS A 92 6.50 -11.13 -8.98
CA LYS A 92 6.97 -11.85 -10.17
C LYS A 92 8.41 -11.46 -10.54
N SER A 93 8.82 -10.23 -10.28
CA SER A 93 10.17 -9.74 -10.56
C SER A 93 11.20 -10.20 -9.53
N LYS A 94 10.79 -10.60 -8.32
CA LYS A 94 11.70 -11.04 -7.25
C LYS A 94 12.19 -12.48 -7.37
N GLY A 95 11.79 -13.23 -8.42
CA GLY A 95 12.08 -14.66 -8.51
C GLY A 95 11.36 -15.47 -7.41
N PRO A 96 11.33 -16.81 -7.48
CA PRO A 96 11.04 -17.59 -6.28
C PRO A 96 12.04 -17.15 -5.22
N GLU A 97 11.56 -16.81 -4.03
CA GLU A 97 12.39 -16.42 -2.90
C GLU A 97 13.65 -17.29 -2.88
N GLU A 98 14.81 -16.69 -3.17
CA GLU A 98 15.91 -16.96 -2.26
C GLU A 98 15.31 -16.54 -0.93
N GLU A 99 14.83 -17.53 -0.17
CA GLU A 99 14.63 -17.38 1.26
C GLU A 99 15.84 -16.56 1.66
N GLU A 100 15.62 -15.29 2.03
CA GLU A 100 16.66 -14.58 2.75
C GLU A 100 16.93 -15.54 3.87
N VAL A 101 18.07 -16.23 3.78
CA VAL A 101 18.71 -16.89 4.89
C VAL A 101 18.98 -15.72 5.83
N SER A 102 17.93 -15.29 6.53
CA SER A 102 18.06 -14.84 7.89
C SER A 102 18.89 -15.97 8.48
N GLY A 103 20.19 -15.69 8.67
CA GLY A 103 21.05 -16.58 9.42
C GLY A 103 20.31 -17.02 10.69
N PRO A 104 20.68 -18.17 11.26
CA PRO A 104 19.87 -18.83 12.27
C PRO A 104 19.27 -17.81 13.23
N SER A 105 17.95 -17.83 13.39
CA SER A 105 17.27 -16.84 14.22
C SER A 105 17.94 -16.81 15.59
N GLU A 106 17.82 -15.71 16.32
CA GLU A 106 18.42 -15.63 17.66
C GLU A 106 17.98 -16.81 18.55
N VAL A 107 16.76 -17.31 18.33
CA VAL A 107 16.22 -18.52 18.97
C VAL A 107 16.95 -19.80 18.50
N ASP A 108 17.28 -19.91 17.21
CA ASP A 108 18.05 -21.03 16.66
C ASP A 108 19.49 -21.03 17.20
N LEU A 109 20.15 -19.86 17.23
CA LEU A 109 21.48 -19.71 17.82
C LEU A 109 21.49 -20.06 19.30
N LEU A 110 20.49 -19.62 20.06
CA LEU A 110 20.34 -19.97 21.48
C LEU A 110 20.07 -21.47 21.67
N THR A 111 19.37 -22.10 20.73
CA THR A 111 19.13 -23.54 20.73
C THR A 111 20.43 -24.31 20.46
N GLU A 112 21.21 -23.90 19.46
CA GLU A 112 22.53 -24.45 19.17
C GLU A 112 23.49 -24.27 20.36
N ILE A 113 23.52 -23.09 20.99
CA ILE A 113 24.35 -22.83 22.18
C ILE A 113 23.93 -23.72 23.36
N ARG A 114 22.63 -23.89 23.61
CA ARG A 114 22.12 -24.79 24.65
C ARG A 114 22.57 -26.22 24.40
N ASP A 115 22.48 -26.69 23.16
CA ASP A 115 22.79 -28.07 22.81
C ASP A 115 24.30 -28.32 22.85
N GLN A 116 25.12 -27.34 22.45
CA GLN A 116 26.58 -27.37 22.64
C GLN A 116 27.00 -27.37 24.12
N LEU A 117 26.32 -26.61 24.99
CA LEU A 117 26.58 -26.61 26.43
C LEU A 117 26.19 -27.92 27.11
N ARG A 118 25.14 -28.60 26.62
CA ARG A 118 24.75 -29.93 27.09
C ARG A 118 25.69 -31.03 26.64
N ALA A 119 26.35 -30.88 25.49
CA ALA A 119 27.30 -31.85 24.97
C ALA A 119 28.68 -31.76 25.66
N ASN A 120 29.04 -30.60 26.23
CA ASN A 120 30.33 -30.35 26.89
C ASN A 120 30.31 -30.47 28.43
N ASN A 121 29.18 -30.86 29.03
CA ASN A 121 29.03 -31.19 30.46
C ASN A 121 28.64 -32.66 30.61
#